data_AF-A0A949T089-F1
#
_entry.id   AF-A0A949T089-F1
#
_cell.length_a   1.000
_cell.length_b   1.000
_cell.length_c   1.000
_cell.angle_alpha   90.00
_cell.angle_beta   90.00
_cell.angle_gamma   90.00
#
_symmetry.space_group_name_H-M   'P 1'
#
loop_
_entity.id
_entity.type
_entity.pdbx_description
1 polymer ?
#
loop_
_entity_poly.entity_id
_entity_poly.type
_entity_poly.pdbx_seq_one_letter_code
_entity_poly.pdbx_strand_id
1 'polypeptide(L)'
;MAKAFAIKVLAACGVFAALWFLASPWSWLTAGLILLAALGLIAWGVFDVNSSLWARTLHRAPGVLAVALTFDDGPDADFTPKVLEILAREKVSATFFVVGQRALAHPDLVREIDRQGHLVGNHSFTHAWNINFSLHSNLTREITRCNAAIEAAIGKRPCFYRAPHGFKNPALGDVLERLGLVCVGWQVRGFDAVSSNANAIARRLVLKAGPGDVLLLHDGAGLQGTNDRSATLEALPMIIDGLRARGFAFKRLDELFPAAAPQMKA
;
A
#
# COMPACT_ATOMS: atom_id res chain seq x y z
N MET A 1 38.54 -15.85 -9.09
CA MET A 1 39.17 -15.18 -7.92
C MET A 1 38.16 -14.82 -6.81
N ALA A 2 37.02 -14.18 -7.11
CA ALA A 2 36.02 -13.80 -6.09
C ALA A 2 35.43 -14.97 -5.26
N LYS A 3 35.15 -16.13 -5.87
CA LYS A 3 34.63 -17.32 -5.16
C LYS A 3 35.61 -17.87 -4.11
N ALA A 4 36.90 -17.98 -4.47
CA ALA A 4 37.92 -18.48 -3.56
C ALA A 4 38.18 -17.51 -2.40
N PHE A 5 38.08 -16.20 -2.64
CA PHE A 5 38.14 -15.17 -1.60
C PHE A 5 36.95 -15.25 -0.64
N ALA A 6 35.72 -15.38 -1.16
CA ALA A 6 34.52 -15.54 -0.35
C ALA A 6 34.56 -16.79 0.55
N ILE A 7 35.05 -17.92 0.03
CA ILE A 7 35.21 -19.16 0.81
C ILE A 7 36.18 -18.94 1.98
N LYS A 8 37.31 -18.26 1.76
CA LYS A 8 38.29 -17.96 2.83
C LYS A 8 37.71 -17.04 3.91
N VAL A 9 36.94 -16.02 3.50
CA VAL A 9 36.26 -15.12 4.44
C VAL A 9 35.22 -15.86 5.28
N LEU A 10 34.40 -16.72 4.65
CA LEU A 10 33.40 -17.52 5.36
C LEU A 10 34.04 -18.50 6.36
N ALA A 11 35.13 -19.16 5.96
CA ALA A 11 35.87 -20.05 6.86
C ALA A 11 36.47 -19.28 8.05
N ALA A 12 37.05 -18.10 7.83
CA ALA A 12 37.56 -17.25 8.89
C ALA A 12 36.46 -16.76 9.85
N CYS A 13 35.30 -16.35 9.33
CA CYS A 13 34.13 -16.00 10.15
C CYS A 13 33.63 -17.19 10.98
N GLY A 14 33.63 -18.40 10.41
CA GLY A 14 33.24 -19.62 11.11
C GLY A 14 34.17 -19.97 12.27
N VAL A 15 35.49 -19.87 12.06
CA VAL A 15 36.49 -20.08 13.13
C VAL A 15 36.35 -19.02 14.22
N PHE A 16 36.18 -17.75 13.85
CA PHE A 16 35.98 -16.66 14.81
C PHE A 16 34.70 -16.85 15.64
N ALA A 17 33.59 -17.24 15.00
CA ALA A 17 32.35 -17.54 15.71
C ALA A 17 32.51 -18.71 16.68
N ALA A 18 33.16 -19.80 16.25
CA ALA A 18 33.44 -20.95 17.12
C ALA A 18 34.29 -20.56 18.33
N LEU A 19 35.35 -19.78 18.12
CA LEU A 19 36.19 -19.26 19.20
C LEU A 19 35.41 -18.32 20.14
N TRP A 20 34.54 -17.47 19.60
CA TRP A 20 33.68 -16.58 20.39
C TRP A 20 32.73 -17.36 21.30
N PHE A 21 32.11 -18.44 20.78
CA PHE A 21 31.21 -19.30 21.56
C PHE A 21 31.93 -20.11 22.65
N LEU A 22 33.21 -20.44 22.45
CA LEU A 22 34.03 -21.15 23.43
C LEU A 22 34.66 -20.23 24.48
N ALA A 23 34.89 -18.95 24.14
CA ALA A 23 35.65 -18.03 24.98
C ALA A 23 34.82 -17.30 26.05
N SER A 24 33.49 -17.22 25.91
CA SER A 24 32.66 -16.46 26.85
C SER A 24 31.28 -17.08 27.04
N PRO A 25 30.80 -17.29 28.30
CA PRO A 25 29.44 -17.75 28.56
C PRO A 25 28.38 -16.74 28.10
N TRP A 26 28.76 -15.48 27.89
CA TRP A 26 27.88 -14.43 27.36
C TRP A 26 27.69 -14.51 25.85
N SER A 27 28.47 -15.32 25.13
CA SER A 27 28.38 -15.48 23.67
C SER A 27 26.99 -15.91 23.21
N TRP A 28 26.38 -16.89 23.87
CA TRP A 28 25.03 -17.36 23.58
C TRP A 28 23.97 -16.30 23.86
N LEU A 29 24.13 -15.51 24.93
CA LEU A 29 23.26 -14.37 25.21
C LEU A 29 23.39 -13.32 24.10
N THR A 30 24.61 -12.96 23.70
CA THR A 30 24.83 -11.99 22.61
C THR A 30 24.28 -12.48 21.28
N ALA A 31 24.46 -13.75 20.92
CA ALA A 31 23.90 -14.35 19.72
C ALA A 31 22.37 -14.37 19.75
N GLY A 32 21.77 -14.69 20.90
CA GLY A 32 20.33 -14.63 21.12
C GLY A 32 19.78 -13.22 20.95
N LEU A 33 20.45 -12.20 21.50
CA LEU A 33 20.06 -10.79 21.34
C LEU A 33 20.17 -10.32 19.88
N ILE A 34 21.22 -10.71 19.17
CA ILE A 34 21.37 -10.40 17.73
C ILE A 34 20.26 -11.05 16.92
N LEU A 35 19.94 -12.33 17.19
CA LEU A 35 18.85 -13.04 16.52
C LEU A 35 17.50 -12.36 16.80
N LEU A 36 17.21 -12.01 18.06
CA LEU A 36 15.99 -11.30 18.43
C LEU A 36 15.88 -9.94 17.73
N ALA A 37 16.98 -9.18 17.65
CA ALA A 37 17.02 -7.91 16.93
C ALA A 37 16.77 -8.10 15.43
N ALA A 38 17.37 -9.13 14.82
CA ALA A 38 17.17 -9.46 13.41
C ALA A 38 15.72 -9.89 13.12
N LEU A 39 15.13 -10.74 13.96
CA LEU A 39 13.73 -11.14 13.86
C LEU A 39 12.80 -9.93 14.05
N GLY A 40 13.10 -9.04 14.99
CA GLY A 40 12.37 -7.79 15.19
C GLY A 40 12.43 -6.88 13.96
N LEU A 41 13.60 -6.74 13.33
CA LEU A 41 13.78 -5.96 12.10
C LEU A 41 12.99 -6.56 10.93
N ILE A 42 13.04 -7.89 10.76
CA ILE A 42 12.27 -8.60 9.72
C ILE A 42 10.78 -8.40 9.96
N ALA A 43 10.30 -8.63 11.19
CA ALA A 43 8.90 -8.46 11.56
C ALA A 43 8.44 -7.02 11.31
N TRP A 44 9.25 -6.02 11.69
CA TRP A 44 8.96 -4.63 11.38
C TRP A 44 8.87 -4.39 9.87
N GLY A 45 9.81 -4.87 9.08
CA GLY A 45 9.76 -4.73 7.62
C GLY A 45 8.53 -5.36 6.98
N VAL A 46 8.08 -6.51 7.49
CA VAL A 46 6.94 -7.26 6.95
C VAL A 46 5.61 -6.64 7.39
N PHE A 47 5.45 -6.32 8.67
CA PHE A 47 4.15 -5.98 9.27
C PHE A 47 3.89 -4.48 9.42
N ASP A 48 4.93 -3.64 9.45
CA ASP A 48 4.75 -2.20 9.43
C ASP A 48 4.46 -1.75 7.99
N VAL A 49 3.22 -1.30 7.77
CA VAL A 49 2.71 -0.86 6.46
C VAL A 49 3.52 0.28 5.86
N ASN A 50 4.25 1.05 6.66
CA ASN A 50 5.04 2.21 6.25
C ASN A 50 6.55 1.94 6.19
N SER A 51 7.02 0.79 6.70
CA SER A 51 8.44 0.41 6.61
C SER A 51 8.94 0.40 5.16
N SER A 52 10.11 0.99 4.93
CA SER A 52 10.79 0.94 3.64
C SER A 52 11.88 -0.13 3.56
N LEU A 53 11.91 -1.10 4.49
CA LEU A 53 12.94 -2.14 4.53
C LEU A 53 12.92 -3.03 3.29
N TRP A 54 11.73 -3.45 2.85
CA TRP A 54 11.57 -4.38 1.73
C TRP A 54 11.15 -3.71 0.41
N ALA A 55 10.58 -2.52 0.48
CA ALA A 55 10.21 -1.72 -0.68
C ALA A 55 10.07 -0.25 -0.25
N ARG A 56 10.60 0.68 -1.05
CA ARG A 56 10.39 2.13 -0.82
C ARG A 56 8.88 2.40 -0.74
N THR A 57 8.42 2.86 0.43
CA THR A 57 6.99 3.01 0.72
C THR A 57 6.63 4.45 1.05
N LEU A 58 5.80 5.07 0.22
CA LEU A 58 5.24 6.41 0.46
C LEU A 58 4.01 6.31 1.35
N HIS A 59 3.87 7.23 2.29
CA HIS A 59 2.73 7.24 3.23
C HIS A 59 2.43 8.63 3.80
N ARG A 60 3.43 9.52 3.78
CA ARG A 60 3.29 10.92 4.19
C ARG A 60 4.18 11.83 3.34
N ALA A 61 3.68 13.01 2.97
CA ALA A 61 4.44 14.11 2.35
C ALA A 61 4.61 15.28 3.34
N PRO A 62 5.73 15.34 4.12
CA PRO A 62 5.93 16.37 5.13
C PRO A 62 5.84 17.79 4.56
N GLY A 63 5.24 18.71 5.32
CA GLY A 63 5.17 20.13 4.97
C GLY A 63 4.08 20.52 3.97
N VAL A 64 3.27 19.56 3.49
CA VAL A 64 2.13 19.84 2.61
C VAL A 64 0.83 19.84 3.42
N LEU A 65 0.10 20.95 3.46
CA LEU A 65 -1.22 21.02 4.11
C LEU A 65 -2.32 20.41 3.20
N ALA A 66 -2.14 19.14 2.85
CA ALA A 66 -3.07 18.35 2.07
C ALA A 66 -3.09 16.91 2.58
N VAL A 67 -4.10 16.16 2.19
CA VAL A 67 -4.20 14.71 2.39
C VAL A 67 -4.55 14.01 1.09
N ALA A 68 -4.20 12.72 0.99
CA ALA A 68 -4.67 11.87 -0.09
C ALA A 68 -5.72 10.88 0.42
N LEU A 69 -6.96 11.01 -0.06
CA LEU A 69 -7.97 9.97 0.12
C LEU A 69 -7.67 8.82 -0.84
N THR A 70 -7.60 7.60 -0.29
CA THR A 70 -7.33 6.40 -1.07
C THR A 70 -8.36 5.31 -0.77
N PHE A 71 -8.77 4.59 -1.81
CA PHE A 71 -9.76 3.52 -1.75
C PHE A 71 -9.15 2.21 -2.24
N ASP A 72 -9.26 1.16 -1.44
CA ASP A 72 -8.80 -0.18 -1.77
C ASP A 72 -9.97 -1.11 -2.11
N ASP A 73 -9.62 -2.23 -2.74
CA ASP A 73 -10.47 -3.37 -3.08
C ASP A 73 -11.39 -3.19 -4.29
N GLY A 74 -11.67 -1.99 -4.78
CA GLY A 74 -12.51 -1.78 -5.98
C GLY A 74 -11.92 -2.32 -7.31
N PRO A 75 -12.60 -2.08 -8.44
CA PRO A 75 -13.94 -1.51 -8.53
C PRO A 75 -15.03 -2.52 -8.15
N ASP A 76 -16.06 -2.03 -7.49
CA ASP A 76 -17.26 -2.77 -7.09
C ASP A 76 -18.49 -2.08 -7.68
N ALA A 77 -19.39 -2.86 -8.29
CA ALA A 77 -20.52 -2.32 -9.04
C ALA A 77 -21.54 -1.58 -8.16
N ASP A 78 -21.64 -1.91 -6.87
CA ASP A 78 -22.64 -1.33 -5.98
C ASP A 78 -22.12 -0.10 -5.23
N PHE A 79 -20.81 -0.02 -4.99
CA PHE A 79 -20.21 0.97 -4.10
C PHE A 79 -19.29 1.96 -4.83
N THR A 80 -18.44 1.52 -5.75
CA THR A 80 -17.53 2.42 -6.47
C THR A 80 -18.27 3.57 -7.17
N PRO A 81 -19.39 3.35 -7.91
CA PRO A 81 -20.14 4.45 -8.53
C PRO A 81 -20.64 5.49 -7.52
N LYS A 82 -21.07 5.05 -6.33
CA LYS A 82 -21.57 5.95 -5.28
C LYS A 82 -20.44 6.74 -4.63
N VAL A 83 -19.27 6.12 -4.44
CA VAL A 83 -18.06 6.84 -4.00
C VAL A 83 -17.71 7.93 -5.02
N LEU A 84 -17.69 7.60 -6.32
CA LEU A 84 -17.41 8.57 -7.39
C LEU A 84 -18.43 9.72 -7.40
N GLU A 85 -19.72 9.45 -7.25
CA GLU A 85 -20.76 10.47 -7.15
C GLU A 85 -20.51 11.45 -6.00
N ILE A 86 -20.16 10.93 -4.81
CA ILE A 86 -19.84 11.76 -3.65
C ILE A 86 -18.60 12.61 -3.94
N LEU A 87 -17.53 12.00 -4.45
CA LEU A 87 -16.28 12.72 -4.77
C LEU A 87 -16.51 13.81 -5.82
N ALA A 88 -17.33 13.56 -6.84
CA ALA A 88 -17.69 14.52 -7.87
C ALA A 88 -18.50 15.70 -7.29
N ARG A 89 -19.53 15.41 -6.48
CA ARG A 89 -20.33 16.44 -5.79
C ARG A 89 -19.45 17.29 -4.88
N GLU A 90 -18.54 16.65 -4.17
CA GLU A 90 -17.59 17.31 -3.28
C GLU A 90 -16.43 17.97 -4.01
N LYS A 91 -16.22 17.74 -5.31
CA LYS A 91 -15.05 18.23 -6.08
C LYS A 91 -13.73 17.82 -5.44
N VAL A 92 -13.62 16.54 -5.06
CA VAL A 92 -12.42 15.96 -4.45
C VAL A 92 -11.85 14.89 -5.36
N SER A 93 -10.56 14.99 -5.66
CA SER A 93 -9.82 13.92 -6.35
C SER A 93 -9.24 12.93 -5.34
N ALA A 94 -9.27 11.63 -5.69
CA ALA A 94 -8.78 10.54 -4.87
C ALA A 94 -7.90 9.57 -5.68
N THR A 95 -7.38 8.53 -5.03
CA THR A 95 -6.67 7.43 -5.68
C THR A 95 -7.31 6.08 -5.34
N PHE A 96 -7.53 5.25 -6.36
CA PHE A 96 -8.18 3.94 -6.24
C PHE A 96 -7.17 2.83 -6.52
N PHE A 97 -6.86 2.00 -5.53
CA PHE A 97 -6.04 0.81 -5.69
C PHE A 97 -6.96 -0.36 -6.06
N VAL A 98 -7.01 -0.67 -7.36
CA VAL A 98 -7.95 -1.65 -7.90
C VAL A 98 -7.38 -3.07 -7.89
N VAL A 99 -8.24 -4.04 -7.61
CA VAL A 99 -7.92 -5.47 -7.74
C VAL A 99 -8.07 -5.88 -9.20
N GLY A 100 -7.05 -6.50 -9.78
CA GLY A 100 -6.99 -6.79 -11.20
C GLY A 100 -8.13 -7.68 -11.73
N GLN A 101 -8.62 -8.65 -10.96
CA GLN A 101 -9.80 -9.44 -11.32
C GLN A 101 -11.05 -8.58 -11.45
N ARG A 102 -11.22 -7.59 -10.56
CA ARG A 102 -12.36 -6.67 -10.59
C ARG A 102 -12.23 -5.64 -11.70
N ALA A 103 -11.02 -5.13 -11.93
CA ALA A 103 -10.72 -4.26 -13.06
C ALA A 103 -11.03 -4.96 -14.40
N LEU A 104 -10.75 -6.26 -14.51
CA LEU A 104 -11.08 -7.06 -15.69
C LEU A 104 -12.59 -7.29 -15.85
N ALA A 105 -13.31 -7.46 -14.73
CA ALA A 105 -14.76 -7.66 -14.73
C ALA A 105 -15.56 -6.36 -14.98
N HIS A 106 -15.03 -5.22 -14.53
CA HIS A 106 -15.67 -3.90 -14.61
C HIS A 106 -14.73 -2.84 -15.24
N PRO A 107 -14.27 -3.03 -16.48
CA PRO A 107 -13.34 -2.10 -17.14
C PRO A 107 -14.00 -0.73 -17.44
N ASP A 108 -15.33 -0.68 -17.53
CA ASP A 108 -16.12 0.55 -17.58
C ASP A 108 -15.98 1.38 -16.29
N LEU A 109 -15.99 0.76 -15.11
CA LEU A 109 -15.78 1.48 -13.85
C LEU A 109 -14.35 2.00 -13.72
N VAL A 110 -13.35 1.23 -14.16
CA VAL A 110 -11.95 1.72 -14.18
C VAL A 110 -11.82 2.95 -15.11
N ARG A 111 -12.49 2.91 -16.27
CA ARG A 111 -12.58 4.07 -17.18
C ARG A 111 -13.26 5.26 -16.53
N GLU A 112 -14.33 5.03 -15.77
CA GLU A 112 -15.04 6.10 -15.09
C GLU A 112 -14.19 6.75 -13.99
N ILE A 113 -13.45 5.96 -13.21
CA ILE A 113 -12.49 6.46 -12.21
C ILE A 113 -11.48 7.41 -12.88
N ASP A 114 -10.83 6.98 -13.97
CA ASP A 114 -9.84 7.79 -14.68
C ASP A 114 -10.47 9.04 -15.35
N ARG A 115 -11.65 8.87 -15.97
CA ARG A 115 -12.37 9.96 -16.67
C ARG A 115 -12.81 11.08 -15.72
N GLN A 116 -13.17 10.75 -14.48
CA GLN A 116 -13.47 11.74 -13.43
C GLN A 116 -12.22 12.39 -12.82
N GLY A 117 -11.03 12.06 -13.33
CA GLY A 117 -9.79 12.68 -12.91
C GLY A 117 -9.26 12.13 -11.59
N HIS A 118 -9.60 10.88 -11.23
CA HIS A 118 -8.95 10.16 -10.14
C HIS A 118 -7.77 9.33 -10.65
N LEU A 119 -6.91 8.92 -9.73
CA LEU A 119 -5.74 8.11 -10.07
C LEU A 119 -6.05 6.63 -9.84
N VAL A 120 -5.63 5.78 -10.77
CA VAL A 120 -5.76 4.32 -10.64
C VAL A 120 -4.41 3.70 -10.28
N GLY A 121 -4.36 2.98 -9.17
CA GLY A 121 -3.22 2.22 -8.68
C GLY A 121 -3.47 0.72 -8.69
N ASN A 122 -2.41 -0.06 -8.54
CA ASN A 122 -2.44 -1.53 -8.56
C ASN A 122 -2.60 -2.10 -7.14
N HIS A 123 -3.57 -3.01 -6.95
CA HIS A 123 -3.78 -3.73 -5.68
C HIS A 123 -3.65 -5.25 -5.82
N SER A 124 -2.71 -5.71 -6.65
CA SER A 124 -2.56 -7.09 -7.12
C SER A 124 -3.72 -7.60 -7.98
N PHE A 125 -3.57 -8.80 -8.55
CA PHE A 125 -4.61 -9.34 -9.44
C PHE A 125 -5.74 -10.02 -8.66
N THR A 126 -5.40 -10.88 -7.70
CA THR A 126 -6.38 -11.70 -6.97
C THR A 126 -6.67 -11.22 -5.55
N HIS A 127 -5.83 -10.34 -5.00
CA HIS A 127 -5.87 -9.97 -3.59
C HIS A 127 -5.81 -11.21 -2.65
N ALA A 128 -5.09 -12.27 -3.04
CA ALA A 128 -5.01 -13.49 -2.23
C ALA A 128 -4.37 -13.23 -0.85
N TRP A 129 -4.90 -13.87 0.20
CA TRP A 129 -4.44 -13.68 1.59
C TRP A 129 -2.94 -13.94 1.81
N ASN A 130 -2.35 -14.83 1.00
CA ASN A 130 -0.95 -15.23 1.07
C ASN A 130 -0.06 -14.53 0.04
N ILE A 131 -0.57 -13.54 -0.71
CA ILE A 131 0.18 -12.91 -1.78
C ILE A 131 1.51 -12.33 -1.29
N ASN A 132 1.53 -11.71 -0.11
CA ASN A 132 2.74 -11.09 0.46
C ASN A 132 3.76 -12.11 0.98
N PHE A 133 3.41 -13.39 1.06
CA PHE A 133 4.32 -14.48 1.40
C PHE A 133 4.72 -15.31 0.18
N SER A 134 4.32 -14.86 -1.00
CA SER A 134 4.60 -15.56 -2.25
C SER A 134 6.02 -15.37 -2.74
N LEU A 135 6.46 -16.30 -3.58
CA LEU A 135 7.73 -16.20 -4.29
C LEU A 135 7.71 -15.04 -5.31
N HIS A 136 8.90 -14.55 -5.64
CA HIS A 136 9.14 -13.46 -6.60
C HIS A 136 8.35 -13.63 -7.92
N SER A 137 8.32 -14.83 -8.50
CA SER A 137 7.61 -15.09 -9.76
C SER A 137 6.09 -14.96 -9.65
N ASN A 138 5.50 -15.36 -8.51
CA ASN A 138 4.07 -15.19 -8.29
C ASN A 138 3.74 -13.71 -8.03
N LEU A 139 4.54 -13.00 -7.24
CA LEU A 139 4.39 -11.55 -7.04
C LEU A 139 4.44 -10.80 -8.38
N THR A 140 5.45 -11.10 -9.21
CA THR A 140 5.60 -10.50 -10.55
C THR A 140 4.36 -10.75 -11.40
N ARG A 141 3.83 -11.99 -11.40
CA ARG A 141 2.63 -12.35 -12.16
C ARG A 141 1.39 -11.61 -11.68
N GLU A 142 1.16 -11.56 -10.37
CA GLU A 142 0.00 -10.86 -9.79
C GLU A 142 0.02 -9.36 -10.13
N ILE A 143 1.16 -8.71 -9.99
CA ILE A 143 1.27 -7.28 -10.24
C ILE A 143 1.18 -6.99 -11.74
N THR A 144 1.86 -7.77 -12.59
CA THR A 144 1.83 -7.56 -14.05
C THR A 144 0.44 -7.81 -14.65
N ARG A 145 -0.30 -8.81 -14.16
CA ARG A 145 -1.67 -9.06 -14.64
C ARG A 145 -2.63 -7.93 -14.25
N CYS A 146 -2.49 -7.36 -13.06
CA CYS A 146 -3.27 -6.20 -12.65
C CYS A 146 -2.89 -4.96 -13.47
N ASN A 147 -1.60 -4.73 -13.72
CA ASN A 147 -1.15 -3.66 -14.63
C ASN A 147 -1.80 -3.80 -16.02
N ALA A 148 -1.81 -5.00 -16.59
CA ALA A 148 -2.40 -5.24 -17.90
C ALA A 148 -3.92 -5.01 -17.91
N ALA A 149 -4.64 -5.37 -16.84
CA ALA A 149 -6.07 -5.10 -16.73
C ALA A 149 -6.38 -3.58 -16.66
N ILE A 150 -5.58 -2.83 -15.89
CA ILE A 150 -5.69 -1.37 -15.80
C ILE A 150 -5.36 -0.72 -17.15
N GLU A 151 -4.23 -1.09 -17.75
CA GLU A 151 -3.76 -0.55 -19.05
C GLU A 151 -4.77 -0.85 -20.17
N ALA A 152 -5.37 -2.04 -20.19
CA ALA A 152 -6.42 -2.38 -21.15
C ALA A 152 -7.69 -1.54 -20.97
N ALA A 153 -8.02 -1.12 -19.74
CA ALA A 153 -9.19 -0.31 -19.49
C ALA A 153 -8.98 1.17 -19.84
N ILE A 154 -7.85 1.77 -19.44
CA ILE A 154 -7.65 3.23 -19.50
C ILE A 154 -6.49 3.69 -20.40
N GLY A 155 -5.79 2.76 -21.05
CA GLY A 155 -4.65 3.07 -21.92
C GLY A 155 -3.44 3.65 -21.18
N LYS A 156 -3.40 3.51 -19.85
CA LYS A 156 -2.34 4.07 -19.00
C LYS A 156 -1.83 2.99 -18.04
N ARG A 157 -0.53 2.95 -17.83
CA ARG A 157 0.08 2.07 -16.82
C ARG A 157 0.01 2.72 -15.43
N PRO A 158 -0.38 1.97 -14.38
CA PRO A 158 -0.34 2.49 -13.02
C PRO A 158 1.12 2.73 -12.60
N CYS A 159 1.35 3.75 -11.77
CA CYS A 159 2.66 4.07 -11.19
C CYS A 159 2.77 3.73 -9.70
N PHE A 160 1.63 3.48 -9.04
CA PHE A 160 1.57 3.13 -7.63
C PHE A 160 1.03 1.73 -7.42
N TYR A 161 1.58 1.07 -6.40
CA TYR A 161 1.15 -0.22 -5.90
C TYR A 161 0.87 -0.12 -4.40
N ARG A 162 -0.22 -0.75 -3.95
CA ARG A 162 -0.44 -0.98 -2.53
C ARG A 162 -0.48 -2.47 -2.28
N ALA A 163 0.32 -2.94 -1.34
CA ALA A 163 0.33 -4.34 -0.97
C ALA A 163 -0.99 -4.72 -0.28
N PRO A 164 -1.71 -5.78 -0.73
CA PRO A 164 -2.85 -6.34 -0.01
C PRO A 164 -2.54 -6.51 1.47
N HIS A 165 -3.44 -6.10 2.36
CA HIS A 165 -3.26 -6.15 3.83
C HIS A 165 -2.08 -5.31 4.39
N GLY A 166 -1.30 -4.61 3.54
CA GLY A 166 -0.14 -3.81 3.92
C GLY A 166 1.12 -4.61 4.25
N PHE A 167 1.11 -5.94 4.14
CA PHE A 167 2.28 -6.77 4.41
C PHE A 167 3.26 -6.75 3.25
N LYS A 168 4.56 -6.82 3.55
CA LYS A 168 5.62 -6.76 2.52
C LYS A 168 6.54 -7.95 2.57
N ASN A 169 6.93 -8.40 1.37
CA ASN A 169 7.91 -9.45 1.15
C ASN A 169 9.28 -8.84 0.81
N PRO A 170 10.41 -9.43 1.25
CA PRO A 170 11.75 -9.02 0.79
C PRO A 170 11.93 -8.94 -0.73
N ALA A 171 11.22 -9.77 -1.50
CA ALA A 171 11.27 -9.76 -2.96
C ALA A 171 10.48 -8.60 -3.60
N LEU A 172 9.60 -7.93 -2.85
CA LEU A 172 8.65 -6.95 -3.39
C LEU A 172 9.38 -5.75 -4.01
N GLY A 173 10.42 -5.24 -3.37
CA GLY A 173 11.18 -4.07 -3.85
C GLY A 173 11.72 -4.26 -5.27
N ASP A 174 12.42 -5.37 -5.54
CA ASP A 174 12.97 -5.69 -6.88
C ASP A 174 11.85 -5.85 -7.92
N VAL A 175 10.72 -6.48 -7.56
CA VAL A 175 9.57 -6.61 -8.47
C VAL A 175 8.99 -5.24 -8.83
N LEU A 176 8.78 -4.37 -7.84
CA LEU A 176 8.23 -3.04 -8.06
C LEU A 176 9.18 -2.16 -8.88
N GLU A 177 10.48 -2.20 -8.60
CA GLU A 177 11.49 -1.46 -9.36
C GLU A 177 11.51 -1.87 -10.84
N ARG A 178 11.51 -3.18 -11.13
CA ARG A 178 11.47 -3.70 -12.51
C ARG A 178 10.20 -3.30 -13.25
N LEU A 179 9.09 -3.19 -12.54
CA LEU A 179 7.79 -2.81 -13.11
C LEU A 179 7.55 -1.29 -13.11
N GLY A 180 8.48 -0.49 -12.57
CA GLY A 180 8.34 0.97 -12.49
C GLY A 180 7.22 1.43 -11.54
N LEU A 181 6.94 0.66 -10.49
CA LEU A 181 5.91 0.94 -9.50
C LEU A 181 6.52 1.42 -8.18
N VAL A 182 5.79 2.28 -7.46
CA VAL A 182 6.17 2.72 -6.11
C VAL A 182 5.14 2.20 -5.09
N CYS A 183 5.63 1.64 -3.99
CA CYS A 183 4.76 1.13 -2.93
C CYS A 183 4.15 2.29 -2.13
N VAL A 184 2.87 2.16 -1.73
CA VAL A 184 2.14 3.16 -0.96
C VAL A 184 1.44 2.52 0.25
N GLY A 185 1.79 2.99 1.45
CA GLY A 185 1.13 2.66 2.71
C GLY A 185 0.03 3.66 3.08
N TRP A 186 -0.22 3.84 4.37
CA TRP A 186 -1.16 4.83 4.89
C TRP A 186 -0.80 5.25 6.33
N GLN A 187 -1.16 6.48 6.69
CA GLN A 187 -0.95 7.01 8.05
C GLN A 187 -2.19 6.82 8.93
N VAL A 188 -3.37 6.94 8.34
CA VAL A 188 -4.63 6.85 9.06
C VAL A 188 -5.59 5.95 8.28
N ARG A 189 -6.31 5.08 9.00
CA ARG A 189 -7.38 4.25 8.45
C ARG A 189 -8.65 4.43 9.25
N GLY A 190 -9.79 4.40 8.56
CA GLY A 190 -11.12 4.52 9.18
C GLY A 190 -11.61 3.25 9.88
N PHE A 191 -10.99 2.10 9.56
CA PHE A 191 -11.49 0.75 9.87
C PHE A 191 -12.89 0.51 9.28
N ASP A 192 -13.13 1.08 8.11
CA ASP A 192 -14.40 1.08 7.39
C ASP A 192 -14.74 -0.29 6.77
N ALA A 193 -13.74 -1.15 6.55
CA ALA A 193 -13.96 -2.55 6.16
C ALA A 193 -14.64 -3.40 7.26
N VAL A 194 -14.61 -2.97 8.53
CA VAL A 194 -15.16 -3.74 9.67
C VAL A 194 -16.16 -2.96 10.51
N SER A 195 -16.17 -1.62 10.42
CA SER A 195 -17.01 -0.74 11.25
C SER A 195 -18.27 -0.38 10.49
N SER A 196 -19.45 -0.70 11.02
CA SER A 196 -20.74 -0.26 10.47
C SER A 196 -21.19 1.12 10.95
N ASN A 197 -20.32 1.87 11.63
CA ASN A 197 -20.63 3.17 12.22
C ASN A 197 -19.89 4.29 11.48
N ALA A 198 -20.62 5.02 10.64
CA ALA A 198 -20.11 6.12 9.82
C ALA A 198 -19.46 7.24 10.65
N ASN A 199 -20.09 7.64 11.76
CA ASN A 199 -19.55 8.66 12.66
C ASN A 199 -18.20 8.24 13.26
N ALA A 200 -18.05 6.97 13.63
CA ALA A 200 -16.80 6.46 14.17
C ALA A 200 -15.68 6.43 13.10
N ILE A 201 -16.01 6.04 11.87
CA ILE A 201 -15.09 6.08 10.72
C ILE A 201 -14.61 7.52 10.49
N ALA A 202 -15.57 8.45 10.34
CA ALA A 202 -15.28 9.85 10.08
C ALA A 202 -14.44 10.48 11.20
N ARG A 203 -14.84 10.29 12.46
CA ARG A 203 -14.11 10.81 13.62
C ARG A 203 -12.66 10.33 13.66
N ARG A 204 -12.38 9.05 13.36
CA ARG A 204 -11.01 8.52 13.36
C ARG A 204 -10.15 9.23 12.31
N LEU A 205 -10.66 9.36 11.09
CA LEU A 205 -9.93 10.00 9.98
C LEU A 205 -9.75 11.49 10.23
N VAL A 206 -10.82 12.20 10.57
CA VAL A 206 -10.80 13.65 10.79
C VAL A 206 -9.93 14.03 11.97
N LEU A 207 -9.90 13.29 13.08
CA LEU A 207 -9.09 13.67 14.25
C LEU A 207 -7.62 13.29 14.13
N LYS A 208 -7.30 12.20 13.42
CA LYS A 208 -5.93 11.66 13.36
C LYS A 208 -5.13 12.14 12.15
N ALA A 209 -5.79 12.64 11.10
CA ALA A 209 -5.09 13.14 9.93
C ALA A 209 -4.15 14.31 10.27
N GLY A 210 -2.94 14.25 9.72
CA GLY A 210 -1.95 15.32 9.72
C GLY A 210 -1.54 15.74 8.31
N PRO A 211 -0.75 16.83 8.18
CA PRO A 211 -0.25 17.31 6.90
C PRO A 211 0.52 16.23 6.12
N GLY A 212 0.09 16.04 4.88
CA GLY A 212 0.71 15.11 3.93
C GLY A 212 0.24 13.67 4.06
N ASP A 213 -0.72 13.37 4.93
CA ASP A 213 -1.13 11.99 5.21
C ASP A 213 -1.85 11.32 4.03
N VAL A 214 -1.52 10.06 3.81
CA VAL A 214 -2.34 9.14 3.01
C VAL A 214 -3.37 8.47 3.92
N LEU A 215 -4.64 8.56 3.53
CA LEU A 215 -5.80 8.08 4.27
C LEU A 215 -6.39 6.85 3.56
N LEU A 216 -6.60 5.76 4.31
CA LEU A 216 -7.16 4.50 3.80
C LEU A 216 -8.66 4.38 4.10
N LEU A 217 -9.40 4.12 3.02
CA LEU A 217 -10.80 3.67 2.96
C LEU A 217 -10.91 2.52 1.94
N HIS A 218 -12.09 1.93 1.81
CA HIS A 218 -12.37 0.84 0.88
C HIS A 218 -13.64 1.13 0.09
N ASP A 219 -13.61 0.89 -1.22
CA ASP A 219 -14.79 0.99 -2.10
C ASP A 219 -15.23 -0.39 -2.62
N GLY A 220 -14.44 -1.45 -2.43
CA GLY A 220 -14.82 -2.82 -2.72
C GLY A 220 -14.97 -3.69 -1.48
N ALA A 221 -15.64 -4.83 -1.67
CA ALA A 221 -15.67 -5.90 -0.68
C ALA A 221 -14.26 -6.48 -0.47
N GLY A 222 -13.71 -6.37 0.74
CA GLY A 222 -12.41 -6.97 1.08
C GLY A 222 -12.54 -8.46 1.39
N LEU A 223 -11.40 -9.14 1.62
CA LEU A 223 -11.41 -10.54 2.10
C LEU A 223 -11.88 -10.70 3.55
N GLN A 224 -11.93 -9.61 4.32
CA GLN A 224 -12.24 -9.61 5.74
C GLN A 224 -13.24 -8.51 6.06
N GLY A 225 -14.14 -8.79 7.01
CA GLY A 225 -15.15 -7.83 7.47
C GLY A 225 -16.44 -7.89 6.67
N THR A 226 -17.14 -6.76 6.60
CA THR A 226 -18.41 -6.68 5.87
C THR A 226 -18.12 -6.52 4.37
N ASN A 227 -18.99 -7.05 3.53
CA ASN A 227 -19.01 -6.68 2.10
C ASN A 227 -19.83 -5.40 1.87
N ASP A 228 -20.54 -4.92 2.89
CA ASP A 228 -21.29 -3.67 2.85
C ASP A 228 -20.38 -2.47 3.14
N ARG A 229 -20.42 -1.45 2.27
CA ARG A 229 -19.71 -0.17 2.39
C ARG A 229 -20.65 1.01 2.64
N SER A 230 -21.90 0.78 3.02
CA SER A 230 -22.87 1.86 3.32
C SER A 230 -22.35 2.83 4.38
N ALA A 231 -21.71 2.32 5.45
CA ALA A 231 -21.07 3.15 6.47
C ALA A 231 -19.90 3.98 5.92
N THR A 232 -19.16 3.48 4.93
CA THR A 232 -18.12 4.25 4.23
C THR A 232 -18.74 5.38 3.42
N LEU A 233 -19.82 5.11 2.68
CA LEU A 233 -20.54 6.12 1.89
C LEU A 233 -21.11 7.23 2.77
N GLU A 234 -21.71 6.89 3.90
CA GLU A 234 -22.21 7.85 4.88
C GLU A 234 -21.06 8.66 5.53
N ALA A 235 -19.92 8.02 5.79
CA ALA A 235 -18.77 8.68 6.42
C ALA A 235 -18.05 9.65 5.48
N LEU A 236 -18.04 9.39 4.17
CA LEU A 236 -17.21 10.11 3.22
C LEU A 236 -17.47 11.62 3.18
N PRO A 237 -18.73 12.12 3.12
CA PRO A 237 -19.00 13.56 3.23
C PRO A 237 -18.50 14.16 4.55
N MET A 238 -18.74 13.48 5.69
CA MET A 238 -18.29 13.94 7.01
C MET A 238 -16.77 14.02 7.11
N ILE A 239 -16.06 13.08 6.47
CA ILE A 239 -14.60 13.09 6.38
C ILE A 239 -14.13 14.31 5.59
N ILE A 240 -14.72 14.53 4.41
CA ILE A 240 -14.35 15.62 3.52
C ILE A 240 -14.57 16.97 4.21
N ASP A 241 -15.75 17.19 4.77
CA ASP A 241 -16.11 18.43 5.48
C ASP A 241 -15.22 18.66 6.71
N GLY A 242 -15.01 17.63 7.51
CA GLY A 242 -14.18 17.72 8.71
C GLY A 242 -12.72 18.04 8.41
N LEU A 243 -12.17 17.50 7.32
CA LEU A 243 -10.80 17.78 6.90
C LEU A 243 -10.67 19.18 6.26
N ARG A 244 -11.67 19.64 5.50
CA ARG A 244 -11.74 21.03 5.00
C ARG A 244 -11.82 22.04 6.13
N ALA A 245 -12.63 21.78 7.15
CA ALA A 245 -12.74 22.62 8.33
C ALA A 245 -11.41 22.75 9.08
N ARG A 246 -10.52 21.75 8.93
CA ARG A 246 -9.14 21.77 9.46
C ARG A 246 -8.12 22.37 8.47
N GLY A 247 -8.56 22.85 7.31
CA GLY A 247 -7.72 23.52 6.31
C GLY A 247 -6.98 22.59 5.33
N PHE A 248 -7.29 21.29 5.30
CA PHE A 248 -6.62 20.38 4.37
C PHE A 248 -7.18 20.52 2.95
N ALA A 249 -6.27 20.62 1.99
CA ALA A 249 -6.58 20.33 0.59
C ALA A 249 -6.61 18.81 0.34
N PHE A 250 -7.25 18.38 -0.74
CA PHE A 250 -7.23 16.99 -1.21
C PHE A 250 -6.37 16.88 -2.44
N LYS A 251 -5.54 15.84 -2.47
CA LYS A 251 -4.64 15.55 -3.58
C LYS A 251 -4.67 14.07 -3.91
N ARG A 252 -4.50 13.75 -5.19
CA ARG A 252 -4.14 12.40 -5.61
C ARG A 252 -2.68 12.12 -5.22
N LEU A 253 -2.28 10.85 -5.26
CA LEU A 253 -0.91 10.48 -4.86
C LEU A 253 0.18 11.08 -5.77
N ASP A 254 -0.08 11.24 -7.07
CA ASP A 254 0.85 11.89 -8.01
C ASP A 254 1.03 13.38 -7.72
N GLU A 255 0.00 14.05 -7.23
CA GLU A 255 0.04 15.46 -6.83
C GLU A 255 0.64 15.68 -5.43
N LEU A 256 0.48 14.68 -4.55
CA LEU A 256 1.04 14.68 -3.21
C LEU A 256 2.54 14.31 -3.23
N PHE A 257 2.94 13.43 -4.16
CA PHE A 257 4.31 12.92 -4.32
C PHE A 257 4.86 13.15 -5.74
N PRO A 258 4.98 14.41 -6.21
CA PRO A 258 5.33 14.70 -7.60
C PRO A 258 6.70 14.15 -8.03
N ALA A 259 7.66 14.06 -7.10
CA ALA A 259 9.00 13.52 -7.38
C ALA A 259 9.06 11.98 -7.42
N ALA A 260 7.99 11.30 -6.99
CA ALA A 260 7.95 9.84 -6.88
C ALA A 260 6.95 9.18 -7.84
N ALA A 261 6.13 9.96 -8.56
CA ALA A 261 5.36 9.45 -9.68
C ALA A 261 6.29 9.34 -10.90
N PRO A 262 6.77 8.15 -11.31
CA PRO A 262 7.21 7.99 -12.69
C PRO A 262 6.02 8.43 -13.54
N GLN A 263 6.22 9.47 -14.37
CA GLN A 263 5.17 10.00 -15.24
C GLN A 263 4.41 8.83 -15.84
N MET A 264 3.08 8.78 -15.65
CA MET A 264 2.25 7.76 -16.27
C MET A 264 2.54 7.82 -17.76
N LYS A 265 3.32 6.86 -18.27
CA LYS A 265 3.64 6.81 -19.68
C LYS A 265 2.35 6.48 -20.39
N ALA A 266 1.92 7.39 -21.25
CA ALA A 266 0.90 7.15 -22.26
C ALA A 266 1.37 6.05 -23.22
#